data_AF-A0A2D4KBB0-F1
#
_entry.id   AF-A0A2D4KBB0-F1
#
_cell.length_a   1.000
_cell.length_b   1.000
_cell.length_c   1.000
_cell.angle_alpha   90.00
_cell.angle_beta   90.00
_cell.angle_gamma   90.00
#
_symmetry.space_group_name_H-M   'P 1'
#
loop_
_entity.id
_entity.type
_entity.pdbx_description
1 polymer ?
#
loop_
_entity_poly.entity_id
_entity_poly.type
_entity_poly.pdbx_seq_one_letter_code
_entity_poly.pdbx_strand_id
1 'polypeptide(L)'
;LYGNVEKVKFMKSKPGAAMVEMADGYAVDRAITHLNNNFMFDQKLNVCVSKQQAIMPGQSYGLEDGSCSYKDFSGSRNNRFSTPEQAAKNRIQHPSNVLHFFNAPLEVTEDNFYEICDELGVKRPASVKVFSGKSERSSSGLL
;
A
#
# COMPACT_ATOMS: atom_id res chain seq x y z
N LEU A 1 5.39 5.95 1.13
CA LEU A 1 3.96 6.34 1.23
C LEU A 1 3.72 7.55 0.36
N TYR A 2 2.72 7.51 -0.52
CA TYR A 2 2.59 8.49 -1.61
C TYR A 2 1.36 9.39 -1.50
N GLY A 3 0.30 8.97 -0.81
CA GLY A 3 -0.88 9.80 -0.54
C GLY A 3 -2.03 8.98 -0.01
N ASN A 4 -3.18 9.64 0.20
CA ASN A 4 -4.44 8.96 0.48
C ASN A 4 -5.02 8.36 -0.81
N VAL A 5 -5.60 7.17 -0.66
CA VAL A 5 -6.31 6.49 -1.75
C VAL A 5 -7.80 6.67 -1.53
N GLU A 6 -8.48 7.19 -2.54
CA GLU A 6 -9.94 7.39 -2.52
C GLU A 6 -10.64 6.19 -3.11
N LYS A 7 -10.25 5.73 -4.31
CA LYS A 7 -10.94 4.64 -5.01
C LYS A 7 -9.95 3.79 -5.80
N VAL A 8 -10.24 2.51 -5.91
CA VAL A 8 -9.51 1.57 -6.78
C VAL A 8 -10.51 0.86 -7.69
N LYS A 9 -10.18 0.76 -8.98
CA LYS A 9 -11.00 0.05 -9.96
C LYS A 9 -10.17 -0.74 -10.97
N PHE A 10 -10.37 -2.05 -11.03
CA PHE A 10 -9.79 -2.91 -12.06
C PHE A 10 -10.52 -2.77 -13.40
N MET A 11 -9.75 -2.73 -14.48
CA MET A 11 -10.27 -2.49 -15.82
C MET A 11 -10.75 -3.79 -16.48
N LYS A 12 -12.05 -3.90 -16.76
CA LYS A 12 -12.60 -5.10 -17.43
C LYS A 12 -12.04 -5.31 -18.83
N SER A 13 -11.79 -4.23 -19.57
CA SER A 13 -11.28 -4.26 -20.94
C SER A 13 -9.77 -4.47 -21.04
N LYS A 14 -9.03 -4.31 -19.94
CA LYS A 14 -7.57 -4.42 -19.91
C LYS A 14 -7.13 -5.20 -18.67
N PRO A 15 -7.05 -6.54 -18.79
CA PRO A 15 -6.51 -7.38 -17.73
C PRO A 15 -5.11 -6.91 -17.28
N GLY A 16 -4.86 -6.96 -15.97
CA GLY A 16 -3.62 -6.47 -15.37
C GLY A 16 -3.53 -4.95 -15.21
N ALA A 17 -4.57 -4.19 -15.57
CA ALA A 17 -4.62 -2.74 -15.34
C ALA A 17 -5.68 -2.35 -14.29
N ALA A 18 -5.35 -1.37 -13.47
CA ALA A 18 -6.25 -0.74 -12.51
C ALA A 18 -6.11 0.78 -12.56
N MET A 19 -7.20 1.48 -12.24
CA MET A 19 -7.21 2.90 -11.94
C MET A 19 -7.20 3.09 -10.42
N VAL A 20 -6.42 4.05 -9.96
CA VAL A 20 -6.34 4.45 -8.56
C VAL A 20 -6.57 5.96 -8.48
N GLU A 21 -7.64 6.36 -7.80
CA GLU A 21 -7.94 7.76 -7.52
C GLU A 21 -7.24 8.14 -6.21
N MET A 22 -6.36 9.13 -6.30
CA MET A 22 -5.64 9.68 -5.15
C MET A 22 -6.34 10.95 -4.68
N ALA A 23 -6.15 11.32 -3.41
CA ALA A 23 -6.79 12.51 -2.83
C ALA A 23 -6.35 13.84 -3.48
N ASP A 24 -5.13 13.92 -4.02
CA ASP A 24 -4.60 15.12 -4.68
C ASP A 24 -3.59 14.79 -5.80
N GLY A 25 -3.28 15.80 -6.62
CA GLY A 25 -2.31 15.68 -7.71
C GLY A 25 -0.88 15.42 -7.24
N TYR A 26 -0.49 15.94 -6.07
CA TYR A 26 0.84 15.69 -5.51
C TYR A 26 1.05 14.20 -5.17
N ALA A 27 -0.01 13.52 -4.73
CA ALA A 27 0.01 12.10 -4.47
C ALA A 27 0.17 11.28 -5.75
N VAL A 28 -0.46 11.72 -6.83
CA VAL A 28 -0.27 11.14 -8.17
C VAL A 28 1.18 11.30 -8.62
N ASP A 29 1.74 12.51 -8.51
CA ASP A 29 3.13 12.78 -8.93
C ASP A 29 4.13 11.94 -8.14
N ARG A 30 3.95 11.84 -6.81
CA ARG A 30 4.78 10.98 -5.95
C ARG A 30 4.65 9.51 -6.32
N ALA A 31 3.44 9.02 -6.56
CA ALA A 31 3.22 7.64 -6.95
C ALA A 31 3.90 7.33 -8.28
N ILE A 32 3.74 8.18 -9.30
CA ILE A 32 4.39 8.00 -10.61
C ILE A 32 5.92 8.04 -10.47
N THR A 33 6.45 9.04 -9.77
CA THR A 33 7.90 9.25 -9.61
C THR A 33 8.58 8.04 -8.96
N HIS A 34 7.93 7.41 -7.98
CA HIS A 34 8.55 6.36 -7.19
C HIS A 34 8.16 4.94 -7.58
N LEU A 35 6.98 4.72 -8.17
CA LEU A 35 6.48 3.39 -8.52
C LEU A 35 6.64 3.04 -10.00
N ASN A 36 6.64 4.02 -10.91
CA ASN A 36 6.77 3.73 -12.33
C ASN A 36 8.09 3.02 -12.65
N ASN A 37 8.05 2.03 -13.54
CA ASN A 37 9.16 1.16 -13.92
C ASN A 37 9.68 0.20 -12.84
N ASN A 38 9.07 0.11 -11.66
CA ASN A 38 9.39 -0.97 -10.71
C ASN A 38 8.84 -2.31 -11.18
N PHE A 39 9.41 -3.39 -10.65
CA PHE A 39 8.93 -4.74 -10.88
C PHE A 39 8.10 -5.22 -9.68
N MET A 40 6.99 -5.89 -9.96
CA MET A 40 6.14 -6.55 -8.97
C MET A 40 5.65 -7.86 -9.57
N PHE A 41 5.85 -8.98 -8.87
CA PHE A 41 5.56 -10.33 -9.39
C PHE A 41 6.15 -10.56 -10.80
N ASP A 42 7.42 -10.17 -10.98
CA ASP A 42 8.16 -10.22 -12.26
C ASP A 42 7.54 -9.44 -13.42
N GLN A 43 6.53 -8.61 -13.15
CA GLN A 43 5.90 -7.71 -14.12
C GLN A 43 6.37 -6.28 -13.90
N LYS A 44 6.74 -5.60 -14.98
CA LYS A 44 7.12 -4.19 -14.94
C LYS A 44 5.87 -3.32 -14.83
N LEU A 45 5.77 -2.56 -13.74
CA LEU A 45 4.70 -1.60 -13.52
C LEU A 45 4.86 -0.39 -14.44
N ASN A 46 3.77 -0.03 -15.12
CA ASN A 46 3.64 1.23 -15.84
C ASN A 46 2.59 2.09 -15.13
N VAL A 47 3.04 3.17 -14.51
CA VAL A 47 2.18 4.09 -13.76
C VAL A 47 2.16 5.43 -14.48
N CYS A 48 0.97 5.88 -14.87
CA CYS A 48 0.76 7.12 -15.58
C CYS A 48 -0.54 7.82 -15.14
N VAL A 49 -0.65 9.11 -15.45
CA VAL A 49 -1.87 9.89 -15.19
C VAL A 49 -3.01 9.39 -16.08
N SER A 50 -4.17 9.13 -15.47
CA SER A 50 -5.38 8.76 -16.21
C SER A 50 -5.95 9.95 -16.96
N LYS A 51 -6.60 9.69 -18.11
CA LYS A 51 -7.42 10.70 -18.81
C LYS A 51 -8.73 11.00 -18.08
N GLN A 52 -9.16 10.11 -17.17
CA GLN A 52 -10.37 10.29 -16.38
C GLN A 52 -10.07 11.14 -15.14
N GLN A 53 -10.92 12.13 -14.87
CA GLN A 53 -10.79 12.99 -13.69
C GLN A 53 -11.16 12.28 -12.39
N ALA A 54 -12.06 11.29 -12.45
CA ALA A 54 -12.51 10.51 -11.31
C ALA A 54 -12.93 9.09 -11.73
N ILE A 55 -12.84 8.15 -10.80
CA ILE A 55 -13.28 6.77 -10.95
C ILE A 55 -14.77 6.68 -10.60
N MET A 56 -15.55 6.21 -11.58
CA MET A 56 -16.98 5.93 -11.38
C MET A 56 -17.22 4.47 -10.95
N PRO A 57 -18.14 4.21 -10.00
CA PRO A 57 -18.38 2.87 -9.44
C PRO A 57 -19.06 1.90 -10.42
N GLY A 58 -19.77 2.40 -11.44
CA GLY A 58 -20.53 1.56 -12.37
C GLY A 58 -19.67 0.56 -13.14
N GLN A 59 -20.29 -0.53 -13.62
CA GLN A 59 -19.63 -1.63 -14.35
C GLN A 59 -18.56 -2.38 -13.54
N SER A 60 -18.71 -2.44 -12.21
CA SER A 60 -17.92 -3.36 -11.39
C SER A 60 -18.28 -4.82 -11.70
N TYR A 61 -17.33 -5.72 -11.43
CA TYR A 61 -17.49 -7.16 -11.60
C TYR A 61 -16.81 -7.90 -10.44
N GLY A 62 -17.12 -9.17 -10.26
CA GLY A 62 -16.45 -10.02 -9.27
C GLY A 62 -15.05 -10.41 -9.76
N LEU A 63 -14.06 -10.29 -8.88
CA LEU A 63 -12.73 -10.85 -9.08
C LEU A 63 -12.74 -12.35 -8.72
N GLU A 64 -11.65 -13.05 -9.05
CA GLU A 64 -11.52 -14.51 -8.84
C GLU A 64 -11.60 -14.91 -7.36
N ASP A 65 -11.17 -14.04 -6.45
CA ASP A 65 -11.25 -14.22 -5.00
C ASP A 65 -12.62 -13.86 -4.40
N GLY A 66 -13.60 -13.51 -5.24
CA GLY A 66 -14.94 -13.09 -4.83
C GLY A 66 -15.05 -11.63 -4.41
N SER A 67 -13.94 -10.87 -4.42
CA SER A 67 -13.97 -9.44 -4.11
C SER A 67 -14.50 -8.59 -5.28
N CYS A 68 -14.90 -7.34 -4.99
CA CYS A 68 -15.40 -6.42 -6.01
C CYS A 68 -14.25 -5.74 -6.76
N SER A 69 -14.34 -5.67 -8.09
CA SER A 69 -13.37 -4.97 -8.94
C SER A 69 -13.32 -3.45 -8.70
N TYR A 70 -14.26 -2.89 -7.93
CA TYR A 70 -14.29 -1.49 -7.48
C TYR A 70 -14.35 -1.45 -5.96
N LYS A 71 -13.54 -0.58 -5.34
CA LYS A 71 -13.58 -0.34 -3.89
C LYS A 71 -13.33 1.12 -3.56
N ASP A 72 -14.13 1.64 -2.64
CA ASP A 72 -14.01 2.99 -2.08
C ASP A 72 -13.24 2.91 -0.75
N PHE A 73 -12.22 3.74 -0.64
CA PHE A 73 -11.29 3.87 0.47
C PHE A 73 -11.26 5.29 1.07
N SER A 74 -12.12 6.21 0.61
CA SER A 74 -12.20 7.59 1.12
C SER A 74 -12.34 7.65 2.65
N GLY A 75 -13.16 6.77 3.23
CA GLY A 75 -13.36 6.62 4.68
C GLY A 75 -12.36 5.72 5.41
N SER A 76 -11.27 5.29 4.75
CA SER A 76 -10.31 4.35 5.34
C SER A 76 -9.52 4.98 6.48
N ARG A 77 -9.56 4.36 7.67
CA ARG A 77 -8.72 4.76 8.81
C ARG A 77 -7.23 4.54 8.57
N ASN A 78 -6.87 3.77 7.53
CA ASN A 78 -5.48 3.47 7.17
C ASN A 78 -4.87 4.53 6.24
N ASN A 79 -5.64 5.53 5.80
CA ASN A 79 -5.13 6.69 5.08
C ASN A 79 -4.21 7.52 6.01
N ARG A 80 -3.03 7.90 5.51
CA ARG A 80 -1.95 8.49 6.33
C ARG A 80 -1.72 9.99 6.09
N PHE A 81 -2.42 10.58 5.13
CA PHE A 81 -2.29 11.99 4.73
C PHE A 81 -3.58 12.79 5.00
N SER A 82 -4.46 12.29 5.87
CA SER A 82 -5.78 12.88 6.12
C SER A 82 -5.72 14.24 6.82
N THR A 83 -4.67 14.49 7.61
CA THR A 83 -4.39 15.83 8.15
C THR A 83 -2.95 16.24 7.83
N PRO A 84 -2.64 17.56 7.78
CA PRO A 84 -1.27 18.04 7.55
C PRO A 84 -0.25 17.46 8.54
N GLU A 85 -0.64 17.30 9.81
CA GLU A 85 0.23 16.77 10.87
C GLU A 85 0.50 15.27 10.69
N GLN A 86 -0.47 14.52 10.17
CA GLN A 86 -0.28 13.11 9.81
C GLN A 86 0.59 13.00 8.55
N ALA A 87 0.27 13.79 7.52
CA ALA A 87 1.01 13.86 6.25
C ALA A 87 2.51 14.13 6.50
N ALA A 88 2.83 15.10 7.36
CA ALA A 88 4.20 15.49 7.68
C ALA A 88 5.04 14.36 8.34
N LYS A 89 4.40 13.36 8.96
CA LYS A 89 5.08 12.19 9.54
C LYS A 89 5.47 11.15 8.49
N ASN A 90 4.87 11.20 7.30
CA ASN A 90 5.16 10.25 6.24
C ASN A 90 6.39 10.69 5.46
N ARG A 91 7.50 9.97 5.68
CA ARG A 91 8.68 10.12 4.83
C ARG A 91 8.40 9.50 3.47
N ILE A 92 8.52 10.30 2.41
CA ILE A 92 8.51 9.80 1.05
C ILE A 92 9.84 9.05 0.86
N GLN A 93 9.75 7.78 0.51
CA GLN A 93 10.88 6.88 0.32
C GLN A 93 10.69 6.17 -1.02
N HIS A 94 11.81 5.95 -1.71
CA HIS A 94 11.83 5.04 -2.85
C HIS A 94 11.55 3.61 -2.37
N PRO A 95 10.99 2.75 -3.25
CA PRO A 95 10.92 1.32 -2.98
C PRO A 95 12.30 0.78 -2.61
N SER A 96 12.35 -0.02 -1.55
CA SER A 96 13.59 -0.63 -1.05
C SER A 96 13.31 -2.06 -0.63
N ASN A 97 14.38 -2.83 -0.42
CA ASN A 97 14.31 -4.21 0.08
C ASN A 97 14.13 -4.28 1.62
N VAL A 98 13.95 -3.14 2.30
CA VAL A 98 13.73 -3.05 3.75
C VAL A 98 12.40 -2.36 4.02
N LEU A 99 11.58 -2.94 4.91
CA LEU A 99 10.28 -2.40 5.30
C LEU A 99 10.30 -1.96 6.76
N HIS A 100 9.83 -0.75 7.03
CA HIS A 100 9.62 -0.27 8.41
C HIS A 100 8.18 -0.59 8.85
N PHE A 101 8.02 -1.49 9.80
CA PHE A 101 6.72 -1.81 10.40
C PHE A 101 6.46 -0.99 11.66
N PHE A 102 5.19 -0.67 11.89
CA PHE A 102 4.70 0.05 13.05
C PHE A 102 3.45 -0.63 13.58
N ASN A 103 3.12 -0.37 14.85
CA ASN A 103 1.88 -0.85 15.47
C ASN A 103 1.76 -2.38 15.54
N ALA A 104 2.90 -3.07 15.68
CA ALA A 104 2.90 -4.50 15.99
C ALA A 104 2.62 -4.74 17.49
N PRO A 105 2.16 -5.94 17.88
CA PRO A 105 2.06 -6.33 19.28
C PRO A 105 3.38 -6.10 20.03
N LEU A 106 3.31 -5.80 21.34
CA LEU A 106 4.50 -5.50 22.16
C LEU A 106 5.52 -6.63 22.15
N GLU A 107 5.03 -7.86 22.24
CA GLU A 107 5.85 -9.08 22.31
C GLU A 107 6.05 -9.73 20.94
N VAL A 108 5.96 -8.94 19.85
CA VAL A 108 6.16 -9.47 18.50
C VAL A 108 7.58 -10.05 18.35
N THR A 109 7.66 -11.27 17.85
CA THR A 109 8.91 -11.97 17.55
C THR A 109 9.12 -12.11 16.05
N GLU A 110 10.34 -12.47 15.65
CA GLU A 110 10.66 -12.83 14.27
C GLU A 110 9.80 -14.02 13.77
N ASP A 111 9.59 -15.03 14.62
CA ASP A 111 8.79 -16.20 14.29
C ASP A 111 7.34 -15.84 13.95
N ASN A 112 6.75 -14.83 14.62
CA ASN A 112 5.40 -14.37 14.27
C ASN A 112 5.34 -13.82 12.84
N PHE A 113 6.38 -13.12 12.38
CA PHE A 113 6.43 -12.65 11.00
C PHE A 113 6.59 -13.82 10.02
N TYR A 114 7.37 -14.84 10.37
CA TYR A 114 7.52 -16.04 9.54
C TYR A 114 6.20 -16.82 9.42
N GLU A 115 5.49 -17.02 10.52
CA GLU A 115 4.16 -17.67 10.52
C GLU A 115 3.17 -16.92 9.62
N ILE A 116 3.08 -15.60 9.75
CA ILE A 116 2.22 -14.77 8.90
C ILE A 116 2.66 -14.84 7.42
N CYS A 117 3.97 -14.82 7.16
CA CYS A 117 4.48 -14.93 5.79
C CYS A 117 4.12 -16.28 5.17
N ASP A 118 4.25 -17.38 5.92
CA ASP A 118 3.91 -18.72 5.46
C ASP A 118 2.41 -18.87 5.23
N GLU A 119 1.57 -18.36 6.14
CA GLU A 119 0.10 -18.37 6.02
C GLU A 119 -0.36 -17.61 4.76
N LEU A 120 0.26 -16.46 4.48
CA LEU A 120 -0.06 -15.64 3.31
C LEU A 120 0.65 -16.10 2.03
N GLY A 121 1.50 -17.12 2.09
CA GLY A 121 2.27 -17.62 0.95
C GLY A 121 3.27 -16.61 0.37
N VAL A 122 3.81 -15.71 1.22
CA VAL A 122 4.82 -14.71 0.83
C VAL A 122 6.21 -15.08 1.36
N LYS A 123 7.25 -14.55 0.72
CA LYS A 123 8.63 -14.81 1.12
C LYS A 123 8.91 -14.25 2.52
N ARG A 124 9.48 -15.07 3.41
CA ARG A 124 9.95 -14.64 4.73
C ARG A 124 11.00 -13.52 4.61
N PRO A 125 10.99 -12.51 5.50
CA PRO A 125 12.02 -11.49 5.53
C PRO A 125 13.38 -12.13 5.84
N ALA A 126 14.45 -11.56 5.27
CA ALA A 126 15.81 -12.09 5.47
C ALA A 126 16.35 -11.78 6.88
N SER A 127 15.84 -10.75 7.53
CA SER A 127 16.16 -10.40 8.92
C SER A 127 15.05 -9.55 9.50
N VAL A 128 14.63 -9.85 10.73
CA VAL A 128 13.73 -9.00 11.49
C VAL A 128 14.48 -8.27 12.59
N LYS A 129 14.33 -6.95 12.67
CA LYS A 129 14.89 -6.13 13.74
C LYS A 129 13.80 -5.33 14.44
N VAL A 130 13.33 -5.82 15.58
CA VAL A 130 12.43 -5.08 16.47
C VAL A 130 13.23 -3.99 17.19
N PHE A 131 12.74 -2.75 17.15
CA PHE A 131 13.35 -1.67 17.91
C PHE A 131 12.96 -1.76 19.38
N SER A 132 13.94 -1.61 20.28
CA SER A 132 13.67 -1.45 21.70
C SER A 132 12.86 -0.17 21.93
N GLY A 133 11.59 -0.33 22.30
CA GLY A 133 10.63 0.77 22.36
C GLY A 133 10.87 1.75 23.51
N LYS A 134 10.43 3.00 23.31
CA LYS A 134 10.03 3.94 24.38
C LYS A 134 8.51 3.90 24.65
N SER A 135 7.76 3.08 23.90
CA SER A 135 6.29 3.03 23.88
C SER A 135 5.81 1.74 24.53
N GLU A 136 4.90 1.86 25.49
CA GLU A 136 4.28 0.73 26.19
C GLU A 136 3.02 0.20 25.47
N ARG A 137 2.71 0.69 24.26
CA ARG A 137 1.47 0.32 23.54
C ARG A 137 1.67 -0.58 22.33
N SER A 138 2.80 -0.45 21.65
CA SER A 138 3.09 -1.20 20.43
C SER A 138 4.57 -1.15 20.06
N SER A 139 4.98 -2.11 19.23
CA SER A 139 6.34 -2.27 18.73
C SER A 139 6.47 -1.76 17.29
N SER A 140 7.69 -1.35 16.93
CA SER A 140 8.09 -0.98 15.57
C SER A 140 9.48 -1.54 15.27
N GLY A 141 9.84 -1.63 13.99
CA GLY A 141 11.10 -2.22 13.60
C GLY A 141 11.28 -2.31 12.09
N LEU A 142 12.28 -3.07 11.66
CA LEU A 142 12.60 -3.31 10.26
C LEU A 142 12.42 -4.79 9.90
N LEU A 143 11.94 -5.03 8.68
CA LEU A 143 11.89 -6.33 7.98
C LEU A 143 12.73 -6.25 6.70
#